data_AF-A0AAD7LZD8-F1
#
_entry.id   AF-A0AAD7LZD8-F1
#
_cell.length_a   1.000
_cell.length_b   1.000
_cell.length_c   1.000
_cell.angle_alpha   90.00
_cell.angle_beta   90.00
_cell.angle_gamma   90.00
#
_symmetry.space_group_name_H-M   'P 1'
#
loop_
_entity.id
_entity.type
_entity.pdbx_description
1 polymer ?
#
loop_
_entity_poly.entity_id
_entity_poly.type
_entity_poly.pdbx_seq_one_letter_code
_entity_poly.pdbx_strand_id
1 'polypeptide(L)' 'MEAGYKKAKSTPGYSHLLENTKVIGTWDDHDYGLNDAGKEFAGKITDQKLLLDFLDEPQDSPRRKQDGVYASYIIAQ' A
#
# COMPACT_ATOMS: atom_id res chain seq x y z
N MET A 1 -7.64 8.92 0.20
CA MET A 1 -6.96 7.71 0.71
C MET A 1 -6.09 7.97 1.94
N GLU A 2 -5.21 8.99 1.93
CA GLU A 2 -4.27 9.29 3.04
C GLU A 2 -4.89 9.32 4.45
N ALA A 3 -6.04 9.99 4.64
CA ALA A 3 -6.71 10.03 5.94
C ALA A 3 -7.20 8.64 6.41
N GLY A 4 -7.63 7.79 5.47
CA GLY A 4 -8.02 6.41 5.74
C GLY A 4 -6.82 5.58 6.20
N TYR A 5 -5.68 5.70 5.52
CA TYR A 5 -4.42 5.07 5.92
C TYR A 5 -3.92 5.52 7.29
N LYS A 6 -4.00 6.83 7.58
CA LYS A 6 -3.69 7.35 8.92
C LYS A 6 -4.59 6.75 10.00
N LYS A 7 -5.91 6.68 9.74
CA LYS A 7 -6.88 6.05 10.65
C LYS A 7 -6.61 4.55 10.84
N ALA A 8 -6.27 3.84 9.78
CA ALA A 8 -5.92 2.42 9.86
C ALA A 8 -4.67 2.20 10.72
N LYS A 9 -3.58 2.94 10.46
CA LYS A 9 -2.35 2.89 11.27
C LYS A 9 -2.57 3.21 12.75
N SER A 10 -3.48 4.13 13.07
CA SER A 10 -3.80 4.49 14.45
C SER A 10 -4.82 3.57 15.14
N THR A 11 -5.39 2.60 14.41
CA THR A 11 -6.36 1.66 14.99
C THR A 11 -5.61 0.66 15.87
N PRO A 12 -5.91 0.54 17.19
CA PRO A 12 -5.09 -0.24 18.11
C PRO A 12 -4.79 -1.68 17.68
N GLY A 13 -5.78 -2.37 17.10
CA GLY A 13 -5.59 -3.74 16.62
C GLY A 13 -4.63 -3.83 15.44
N TYR A 14 -4.65 -2.85 14.52
CA TYR A 14 -3.73 -2.82 13.40
C TYR A 14 -2.33 -2.37 13.83
N SER A 15 -2.22 -1.39 14.74
CA SER A 15 -0.93 -1.00 15.33
C SER A 15 -0.25 -2.19 16.01
N HIS A 16 -0.99 -2.95 16.82
CA HIS A 16 -0.48 -4.16 17.47
C HIS A 16 -0.05 -5.24 16.45
N LEU A 17 -0.77 -5.39 15.34
CA LEU A 17 -0.36 -6.30 14.26
C LEU A 17 0.99 -5.87 13.64
N LEU A 18 1.16 -4.58 13.37
CA LEU A 18 2.40 -4.04 12.78
C LEU A 18 3.61 -4.22 13.71
N GLU A 19 3.41 -4.15 15.03
CA GLU A 19 4.49 -4.36 16.02
C GLU A 19 4.98 -5.81 16.07
N ASN A 20 4.12 -6.77 15.74
CA ASN A 20 4.38 -8.20 15.95
C ASN A 20 4.51 -9.01 14.66
N THR A 21 4.26 -8.41 13.49
CA THR A 21 4.19 -9.16 12.24
C THR A 21 4.62 -8.29 11.07
N LYS A 22 5.43 -8.86 10.18
CA LYS A 22 5.74 -8.23 8.90
C LYS A 22 4.48 -8.20 8.04
N VAL A 23 3.97 -7.01 7.77
CA VAL A 23 2.83 -6.79 6.85
C VAL A 23 3.35 -6.51 5.44
N ILE A 24 2.85 -7.27 4.47
CA ILE A 24 3.10 -7.07 3.05
C ILE A 24 1.74 -6.87 2.40
N GLY A 25 1.61 -5.83 1.56
CA GLY A 25 0.32 -5.45 0.97
C GLY A 25 0.37 -5.24 -0.55
N THR A 26 -0.79 -5.42 -1.17
CA THR A 26 -1.15 -5.04 -2.54
C THR A 26 -2.46 -4.24 -2.51
N TRP A 27 -2.81 -3.59 -3.62
CA TRP A 27 -4.05 -2.82 -3.76
C TRP A 27 -5.19 -3.62 -4.41
N ASP A 28 -6.42 -3.12 -4.22
CA ASP A 28 -7.62 -3.44 -4.99
C ASP A 28 -8.24 -2.15 -5.56
N ASP A 29 -9.30 -2.23 -6.37
CA ASP A 29 -9.90 -1.06 -7.04
C ASP A 29 -10.39 0.04 -6.08
N HIS A 30 -10.85 -0.33 -4.89
CA HIS A 30 -11.21 0.58 -3.82
C HIS A 30 -10.05 1.47 -3.33
N ASP A 31 -8.79 1.09 -3.58
CA ASP A 31 -7.63 1.93 -3.28
C ASP A 31 -7.45 3.09 -4.28
N TYR A 32 -8.21 3.10 -5.39
CA TYR A 32 -8.22 4.21 -6.37
C TYR A 32 -9.29 5.27 -6.07
N GLY A 33 -10.14 5.05 -5.06
CA GLY A 33 -11.25 5.96 -4.74
C GLY A 33 -12.39 6.00 -5.77
N LEU A 34 -12.43 5.05 -6.71
CA LEU A 34 -13.45 4.87 -7.74
C LEU A 34 -13.76 3.38 -7.91
N ASN A 35 -15.04 3.02 -7.88
CA ASN A 35 -15.48 1.65 -8.20
C ASN A 35 -15.11 1.30 -9.65
N ASP A 36 -14.70 0.05 -9.89
CA ASP A 36 -14.38 -0.49 -11.22
C ASP A 36 -13.24 0.24 -11.96
N ALA A 37 -12.38 0.95 -11.22
CA ALA A 37 -11.24 1.67 -11.77
C ALA A 37 -10.09 0.69 -12.10
N GLY A 38 -9.99 0.31 -13.37
CA GLY A 38 -8.93 -0.54 -13.90
C GLY A 38 -7.62 0.20 -14.21
N LYS A 39 -6.78 -0.38 -15.08
CA LYS A 39 -5.48 0.18 -15.52
C LYS A 39 -5.55 1.64 -15.97
N GLU A 40 -6.67 2.06 -16.54
CA GLU A 40 -6.87 3.36 -17.19
C GLU A 40 -7.02 4.54 -16.22
N PHE A 41 -7.05 4.29 -14.90
CA PHE A 41 -7.22 5.37 -13.93
C PHE A 41 -5.96 6.25 -13.80
N ALA A 42 -6.11 7.54 -14.12
CA ALA A 42 -5.00 8.51 -14.10
C ALA A 42 -4.44 8.79 -12.68
N GLY A 43 -5.23 8.56 -11.62
CA GLY A 43 -4.83 8.82 -10.24
C GLY A 43 -3.88 7.77 -9.64
N LYS A 44 -3.60 6.68 -10.35
CA LYS A 44 -2.80 5.54 -9.84
C LYS A 44 -1.42 5.93 -9.31
N ILE A 45 -0.76 6.92 -9.89
CA ILE A 45 0.56 7.35 -9.45
C ILE A 45 0.49 7.93 -8.03
N THR A 46 -0.56 8.71 -7.74
CA THR A 46 -0.75 9.30 -6.42
C THR A 46 -1.15 8.24 -5.41
N ASP A 47 -2.10 7.36 -5.76
CA ASP A 47 -2.56 6.31 -4.85
C ASP A 47 -1.47 5.25 -4.58
N GLN A 48 -0.64 4.93 -5.58
CA GLN A 48 0.54 4.10 -5.41
C GLN A 48 1.48 4.69 -4.35
N LYS A 49 1.79 5.99 -4.42
CA LYS A 49 2.64 6.64 -3.41
C LYS A 49 2.03 6.54 -2.03
N LEU A 50 0.73 6.84 -1.90
CA LEU A 50 0.02 6.75 -0.63
C LEU A 50 0.03 5.33 -0.06
N LEU A 51 -0.17 4.30 -0.89
CA LEU A 51 -0.11 2.91 -0.44
C LEU A 51 1.31 2.53 0.00
N LEU A 52 2.33 2.87 -0.79
CA LEU A 52 3.72 2.55 -0.45
C LEU A 52 4.18 3.27 0.83
N ASP A 53 3.72 4.50 1.07
CA ASP A 53 3.94 5.20 2.34
C ASP A 53 3.17 4.55 3.49
N PHE A 54 1.96 4.07 3.24
CA PHE A 54 1.20 3.30 4.24
C PHE A 54 1.87 1.97 4.58
N LEU A 55 2.48 1.28 3.63
CA LEU A 55 3.19 0.02 3.86
C LEU A 55 4.61 0.22 4.41
N ASP A 56 5.01 1.46 4.68
CA ASP A 56 6.38 1.83 5.10
C ASP A 56 7.45 1.30 4.12
N GLU A 57 7.13 1.28 2.82
CA GLU A 57 8.05 0.82 1.78
C GLU A 57 9.29 1.72 1.73
N PRO A 58 10.51 1.16 1.68
CA PRO A 58 11.73 1.96 1.57
C PRO A 58 11.72 2.96 0.42
N GLN A 59 12.32 4.13 0.63
CA GLN A 59 12.35 5.21 -0.37
C GLN A 59 13.15 4.86 -1.63
N ASP A 60 14.11 3.94 -1.51
CA ASP A 60 14.94 3.43 -2.60
C ASP A 60 14.34 2.18 -3.29
N SER A 61 13.18 1.71 -2.84
CA SER A 61 12.53 0.52 -3.40
C SER A 61 12.25 0.66 -4.89
N PRO A 62 12.47 -0.41 -5.69
CA PRO A 62 12.07 -0.43 -7.10
C PRO A 62 10.56 -0.19 -7.29
N ARG A 63 9.73 -0.54 -6.28
CA ARG A 63 8.28 -0.32 -6.29
C ARG A 63 7.91 1.17 -6.40
N ARG A 64 8.79 2.10 -6.02
CA ARG A 64 8.58 3.55 -6.14
C ARG A 64 8.91 4.11 -7.54
N LYS A 65 9.50 3.28 -8.41
CA LYS A 65 9.94 3.68 -9.77
C LYS A 65 9.20 2.95 -10.89
N GLN A 66 8.47 1.88 -10.57
CA GLN A 66 7.67 1.11 -11.53
C GLN A 66 6.21 1.56 -11.52
N ASP A 67 5.44 1.13 -12.52
CA ASP A 67 3.99 1.31 -12.54
C ASP A 67 3.28 0.24 -11.69
N GLY A 68 2.59 0.67 -10.63
CA GLY A 68 1.85 -0.20 -9.73
C GLY A 68 2.69 -0.86 -8.64
N VAL A 69 2.02 -1.65 -7.80
CA VAL A 69 2.54 -2.05 -6.48
C VAL A 69 2.98 -3.52 -6.40
N TYR A 70 3.02 -4.23 -7.53
CA TYR A 70 3.38 -5.65 -7.56
C TYR A 70 4.80 -5.89 -7.01
N ALA A 71 4.98 -6.99 -6.29
CA ALA A 71 6.26 -7.42 -5.75
C ALA A 71 6.25 -8.94 -5.51
N SER A 72 7.44 -9.53 -5.39
CA SER A 72 7.61 -10.92 -4.99
C SER A 72 8.52 -11.00 -3.78
N TYR A 73 8.26 -11.97 -2.91
CA TYR A 73 9.00 -12.14 -1.66
C TYR A 73 9.34 -13.62 -1.48
N ILE A 74 10.58 -13.89 -1.08
CA ILE A 74 10.98 -15.19 -0.56
C ILE A 74 10.94 -15.08 0.96
N ILE A 75 10.16 -15.93 1.59
CA ILE A 75 10.07 -16.02 3.06
C ILE A 75 10.73 -17.35 3.44
N ALA A 76 11.97 -17.28 3.92
CA ALA A 76 12.63 -18.43 4.52
C ALA A 76 12.13 -18.59 5.97
N GLN A 77 11.92 -19.84 6.39
CA GLN A 77 11.61 -20.18 7.79
C GLN A 77 12.88 -20.21 8.63
#